data_AF-A0A8T3ZTD2-F1
#
_entry.id   AF-A0A8T3ZTD2-F1
#
_cell.length_a   1.000
_cell.length_b   1.000
_cell.length_c   1.000
_cell.angle_alpha   90.00
_cell.angle_beta   90.00
_cell.angle_gamma   90.00
#
_symmetry.space_group_name_H-M   'P 1'
#
loop_
_entity.id
_entity.type
_entity.pdbx_description
1 polymer ?
#
loop_
_entity_poly.entity_id
_entity_poly.type
_entity_poly.pdbx_seq_one_letter_code
_entity_poly.pdbx_strand_id
1 'polypeptide(L)'
;MSTKPRRLAVVMSVLILFSIGSISYAKAETVNMYVQKMPQHWQDEFGDVLTNATQYWEAKTSNLKFETVQYVDKSDFVVEWASQYGEGKLGYYSTNTANAYGKPTMAITLGFFKDKEWHLASPEYVLQITKHEIGHALGLPHSVDPNDIMYPTIEDYESWLQDSEQNIQAPSNTADWQSRSEKYQEMASEKILPLESKIDETQSLLNSISYEGNASNESLDNAWTSFWWAKKYLNSAEKTQIDGGASVLQSNYYDSYIKFKSSYDYAKKAEQKISQIIEHIEKANSLAYDGN
;
A
#
# COMPACT_ATOMS: atom_id res chain seq x y z
N MET A 1 -52.10 62.00 26.34
CA MET A 1 -51.21 62.64 25.33
C MET A 1 -50.00 63.18 26.10
N SER A 2 -48.74 62.89 25.84
CA SER A 2 -48.05 62.33 24.68
C SER A 2 -46.72 61.74 25.17
N THR A 3 -46.39 60.55 24.68
CA THR A 3 -45.09 59.89 24.79
C THR A 3 -44.10 60.50 23.80
N LYS A 4 -42.81 60.65 24.16
CA LYS A 4 -41.62 60.50 23.26
C LYS A 4 -40.29 60.78 24.00
N PRO A 5 -39.12 60.31 23.49
CA PRO A 5 -38.32 59.32 24.22
C PRO A 5 -36.82 59.65 24.37
N ARG A 6 -36.12 58.71 25.04
CA ARG A 6 -34.66 58.54 25.19
C ARG A 6 -33.83 58.97 23.97
N ARG A 7 -32.67 59.57 24.24
CA ARG A 7 -31.46 59.47 23.42
C ARG A 7 -30.28 59.03 24.30
N LEU A 8 -29.88 57.76 24.16
CA LEU A 8 -28.54 57.33 24.56
C LEU A 8 -27.56 57.85 23.50
N ALA A 9 -26.52 58.55 23.93
CA ALA A 9 -25.37 58.86 23.09
C ALA A 9 -24.51 57.59 22.95
N VAL A 10 -24.33 57.15 21.70
CA VAL A 10 -23.40 56.08 21.33
C VAL A 10 -22.03 56.73 21.15
N VAL A 11 -21.06 56.37 22.00
CA VAL A 11 -19.64 56.64 21.74
C VAL A 11 -19.09 55.46 20.96
N MET A 12 -18.80 55.69 19.68
CA MET A 12 -18.10 54.74 18.80
C MET A 12 -16.63 54.72 19.21
N SER A 13 -16.17 53.62 19.80
CA SER A 13 -14.75 53.31 19.93
C SER A 13 -14.34 52.42 18.76
N VAL A 14 -13.49 52.97 17.89
CA VAL A 14 -12.90 52.29 16.72
C VAL A 14 -11.86 51.29 17.21
N LEU A 15 -12.15 50.00 17.07
CA LEU A 15 -11.19 48.91 17.24
C LEU A 15 -10.43 48.74 15.92
N ILE A 16 -9.18 49.23 15.88
CA ILE A 16 -8.25 48.94 14.79
C ILE A 16 -7.69 47.54 15.03
N LEU A 17 -8.28 46.54 14.37
CA LEU A 17 -7.71 45.19 14.27
C LEU A 17 -6.54 45.24 13.28
N PHE A 18 -5.31 45.29 13.82
CA PHE A 18 -4.14 44.88 13.06
C PHE A 18 -4.20 43.35 12.89
N SER A 19 -4.79 42.90 11.78
CA SER A 19 -4.57 41.55 11.28
C SER A 19 -3.12 41.45 10.79
N ILE A 20 -2.21 41.08 11.68
CA ILE A 20 -0.92 40.52 11.30
C ILE A 20 -1.27 39.17 10.66
N GLY A 21 -1.36 39.15 9.33
CA GLY A 21 -1.39 37.91 8.59
C GLY A 21 -0.09 37.17 8.88
N SER A 22 -0.17 36.09 9.64
CA SER A 22 0.89 35.09 9.68
C SER A 22 0.95 34.47 8.30
N ILE A 23 1.82 35.00 7.43
CA ILE A 23 2.28 34.26 6.27
C ILE A 23 3.11 33.10 6.84
N SER A 24 2.47 31.95 7.06
CA SER A 24 3.21 30.71 7.21
C SER A 24 3.90 30.46 5.88
N TYR A 25 5.17 30.82 5.79
CA TYR A 25 6.06 30.21 4.82
C TYR A 25 6.11 28.73 5.19
N ALA A 26 5.33 27.91 4.48
CA ALA A 26 5.47 26.47 4.57
C ALA A 26 6.93 26.15 4.26
N LYS A 27 7.67 25.70 5.28
CA LYS A 27 9.06 25.28 5.14
C LYS A 27 9.08 24.18 4.09
N ALA A 28 9.87 24.33 3.03
CA ALA A 28 10.07 23.27 2.06
C ALA A 28 10.59 22.02 2.79
N GLU A 29 9.94 20.88 2.54
CA GLU A 29 10.35 19.59 3.06
C GLU A 29 11.22 18.93 1.99
N THR A 30 12.53 18.99 2.18
CA THR A 30 13.49 18.29 1.33
C THR A 30 13.77 16.93 1.95
N VAL A 31 13.47 15.87 1.21
CA VAL A 31 13.76 14.48 1.56
C VAL A 31 15.04 14.05 0.83
N ASN A 32 16.06 13.71 1.60
CA ASN A 32 17.39 13.35 1.11
C ASN A 32 17.50 11.84 0.95
N MET A 33 17.89 11.39 -0.23
CA MET A 33 18.03 9.96 -0.54
C MET A 33 19.49 9.64 -0.83
N TYR A 34 20.01 8.59 -0.20
CA TYR A 34 21.24 7.97 -0.70
C TYR A 34 20.84 6.84 -1.65
N VAL A 35 21.20 6.94 -2.92
CA VAL A 35 20.78 5.98 -3.94
C VAL A 35 21.95 5.08 -4.30
N GLN A 36 21.81 3.78 -4.10
CA GLN A 36 22.81 2.82 -4.57
C GLN A 36 22.95 2.91 -6.10
N LYS A 37 24.17 2.68 -6.59
CA LYS A 37 24.43 2.68 -8.03
C LYS A 37 23.72 1.48 -8.68
N MET A 38 22.74 1.77 -9.54
CA MET A 38 22.10 0.73 -10.35
C MET A 38 23.12 0.10 -11.32
N PRO A 39 23.14 -1.24 -11.46
CA PRO A 39 24.03 -1.93 -12.41
C PRO A 39 23.83 -1.44 -13.84
N GLN A 40 24.92 -1.29 -14.60
CA GLN A 40 24.89 -0.63 -15.91
C GLN A 40 23.92 -1.28 -16.91
N HIS A 41 23.77 -2.60 -16.88
CA HIS A 41 22.86 -3.32 -17.78
C HIS A 41 21.37 -3.06 -17.49
N TRP A 42 21.03 -2.52 -16.31
CA TRP A 42 19.67 -2.10 -15.96
C TRP A 42 19.40 -0.62 -16.22
N GLN A 43 20.44 0.19 -16.42
CA GLN A 43 20.30 1.64 -16.54
C GLN A 43 19.48 2.05 -17.77
N ASP A 44 19.67 1.35 -18.89
CA ASP A 44 18.99 1.68 -20.14
C ASP A 44 17.47 1.45 -20.04
N GLU A 45 17.03 0.56 -19.15
CA GLU A 45 15.62 0.16 -19.02
C GLU A 45 14.94 0.79 -17.78
N PHE A 46 15.67 0.98 -16.67
CA PHE A 46 15.11 1.44 -15.39
C PHE A 46 15.70 2.74 -14.86
N GLY A 47 16.67 3.36 -15.55
CA GLY A 47 17.43 4.51 -15.04
C GLY A 47 16.58 5.71 -14.63
N ASP A 48 15.44 5.92 -15.29
CA ASP A 48 14.54 7.05 -15.02
C ASP A 48 13.45 6.76 -13.98
N VAL A 49 13.32 5.51 -13.52
CA VAL A 49 12.22 5.09 -12.63
C VAL A 49 12.16 5.91 -11.35
N LEU A 50 13.29 6.06 -10.64
CA LEU A 50 13.33 6.78 -9.37
C LEU A 50 13.01 8.27 -9.58
N THR A 51 13.57 8.87 -10.63
CA THR A 51 13.32 10.28 -11.00
C THR A 51 11.84 10.53 -11.31
N ASN A 52 11.22 9.64 -12.09
CA ASN A 52 9.81 9.77 -12.44
C ASN A 52 8.91 9.56 -11.21
N ALA A 53 9.30 8.67 -10.29
CA ALA A 53 8.56 8.41 -9.07
C ALA A 53 8.63 9.56 -8.07
N THR A 54 9.80 10.20 -7.89
CA THR A 54 9.91 11.39 -7.03
C THR A 54 9.14 12.56 -7.62
N GLN A 55 9.25 12.81 -8.93
CA GLN A 55 8.50 13.87 -9.62
C GLN A 55 6.98 13.74 -9.44
N TYR A 56 6.46 12.51 -9.45
CA TYR A 56 5.05 12.25 -9.17
C TYR A 56 4.62 12.79 -7.79
N TRP A 57 5.42 12.56 -6.75
CA TRP A 57 5.12 13.03 -5.39
C TRP A 57 5.37 14.52 -5.21
N GLU A 58 6.42 15.08 -5.83
CA GLU A 58 6.65 16.53 -5.84
C GLU A 58 5.51 17.30 -6.51
N ALA A 59 4.92 16.74 -7.57
CA ALA A 59 3.78 17.35 -8.26
C ALA A 59 2.50 17.29 -7.41
N LYS A 60 2.34 16.25 -6.58
CA LYS A 60 1.19 16.08 -5.69
C LYS A 60 1.28 16.86 -4.39
N THR A 61 2.48 17.12 -3.90
CA THR A 61 2.72 17.71 -2.57
C THR A 61 3.45 19.04 -2.70
N SER A 62 2.74 20.13 -2.45
CA SER A 62 3.32 21.48 -2.50
C SER A 62 4.50 21.60 -1.52
N ASN A 63 5.64 22.10 -2.01
CA ASN A 63 6.89 22.29 -1.26
C ASN A 63 7.65 21.01 -0.85
N LEU A 64 7.25 19.84 -1.34
CA LEU A 64 8.05 18.62 -1.23
C LEU A 64 9.14 18.60 -2.31
N LYS A 65 10.36 18.26 -1.94
CA LYS A 65 11.48 18.03 -2.85
C LYS A 65 12.27 16.79 -2.47
N PHE A 66 12.77 16.08 -3.48
CA PHE A 66 13.70 14.97 -3.30
C PHE A 66 15.08 15.35 -3.81
N GLU A 67 16.11 15.05 -3.01
CA GLU A 67 17.50 15.28 -3.39
C GLU A 67 18.32 14.02 -3.18
N THR A 68 19.16 13.66 -4.16
CA THR A 68 20.12 12.57 -4.00
C THR A 68 21.40 13.10 -3.37
N VAL A 69 21.79 12.52 -2.23
CA VAL A 69 23.00 12.88 -1.49
C VAL A 69 24.10 11.83 -1.66
N GLN A 70 25.36 12.27 -1.57
CA GLN A 70 26.53 11.39 -1.77
C GLN A 70 26.85 10.48 -0.58
N TYR A 71 26.39 10.82 0.63
CA TYR A 71 26.74 10.12 1.86
C TYR A 71 25.49 9.66 2.62
N VAL A 72 25.51 8.42 3.09
CA VAL A 72 24.41 7.77 3.83
C VAL A 72 24.05 8.54 5.12
N ASP A 73 25.02 9.17 5.79
CA ASP A 73 24.76 9.93 7.02
C ASP A 73 23.86 11.16 6.76
N LYS A 74 23.91 11.72 5.54
CA LYS A 74 23.10 12.86 5.09
C LYS A 74 21.74 12.47 4.53
N SER A 75 21.48 11.20 4.28
CA SER A 75 20.18 10.76 3.76
C SER A 75 19.17 10.52 4.89
N ASP A 76 17.91 10.76 4.57
CA ASP A 76 16.75 10.36 5.37
C ASP A 76 16.47 8.85 5.21
N PHE A 77 16.68 8.31 4.00
CA PHE A 77 16.64 6.86 3.75
C PHE A 77 17.56 6.45 2.58
N VAL A 78 17.83 5.15 2.50
CA VAL A 78 18.67 4.55 1.46
C VAL A 78 17.81 3.84 0.43
N VAL A 79 18.06 4.08 -0.86
CA VAL A 79 17.43 3.36 -1.98
C VAL A 79 18.37 2.27 -2.48
N GLU A 80 17.87 1.05 -2.53
CA GLU A 80 18.60 -0.15 -2.93
C GLU A 80 17.98 -0.75 -4.18
N TRP A 81 18.83 -1.20 -5.11
CA TRP A 81 18.40 -1.93 -6.30
C TRP A 81 18.72 -3.40 -6.11
N ALA A 82 17.74 -4.26 -6.31
CA ALA A 82 17.92 -5.69 -6.14
C ALA A 82 17.41 -6.45 -7.37
N SER A 83 18.07 -7.57 -7.70
CA SER A 83 17.51 -8.54 -8.65
C SER A 83 16.35 -9.33 -8.04
N GLN A 84 16.33 -9.42 -6.70
CA GLN A 84 15.29 -10.03 -5.88
C GLN A 84 15.42 -9.54 -4.42
N TYR A 85 14.31 -9.30 -3.73
CA TYR A 85 14.26 -8.97 -2.31
C TYR A 85 13.27 -9.90 -1.60
N GLY A 86 13.73 -10.54 -0.51
CA GLY A 86 12.95 -11.51 0.27
C GLY A 86 12.30 -12.60 -0.60
N GLU A 87 11.04 -12.92 -0.33
CA GLU A 87 10.22 -13.92 -1.04
C GLU A 87 9.70 -13.42 -2.41
N GLY A 88 10.47 -12.59 -3.12
CA GLY A 88 10.06 -12.05 -4.43
C GLY A 88 9.19 -10.79 -4.37
N LYS A 89 9.31 -10.00 -3.30
CA LYS A 89 8.65 -8.68 -3.21
C LYS A 89 9.24 -7.74 -4.25
N LEU A 90 8.40 -7.02 -4.98
CA LEU A 90 8.88 -6.12 -6.03
C LEU A 90 9.34 -4.76 -5.50
N GLY A 91 8.84 -4.36 -4.34
CA GLY A 91 9.29 -3.22 -3.55
C GLY A 91 9.17 -3.50 -2.06
N TYR A 92 9.96 -2.79 -1.24
CA TYR A 92 9.78 -2.79 0.20
C TYR A 92 10.44 -1.59 0.88
N TYR A 93 9.65 -0.78 1.57
CA TYR A 93 10.13 0.21 2.52
C TYR A 93 10.21 -0.34 3.95
N SER A 94 11.36 -0.15 4.61
CA SER A 94 11.60 -0.52 5.99
C SER A 94 12.04 0.67 6.83
N THR A 95 11.37 0.90 7.95
CA THR A 95 11.79 1.87 8.98
C THR A 95 12.85 1.31 9.92
N ASN A 96 13.19 0.02 9.81
CA ASN A 96 14.17 -0.62 10.69
C ASN A 96 15.58 -0.07 10.43
N THR A 97 16.19 0.56 11.44
CA THR A 97 17.56 1.09 11.36
C THR A 97 18.63 0.13 11.86
N ALA A 98 18.27 -1.06 12.36
CA ALA A 98 19.22 -2.11 12.74
C ALA A 98 19.72 -2.86 11.50
N ASN A 99 20.35 -2.14 10.59
CA ASN A 99 20.94 -2.63 9.34
C ASN A 99 22.31 -1.98 9.10
N ALA A 100 23.00 -2.35 8.01
CA ALA A 100 24.35 -1.87 7.70
C ALA A 100 24.46 -0.35 7.48
N TYR A 101 23.36 0.33 7.14
CA TYR A 101 23.31 1.77 6.90
C TYR A 101 22.96 2.59 8.15
N GLY A 102 22.36 1.97 9.16
CA GLY A 102 21.84 2.71 10.32
C GLY A 102 20.69 3.66 9.97
N LYS A 103 20.00 3.42 8.85
CA LYS A 103 18.96 4.28 8.26
C LYS A 103 17.80 3.42 7.75
N PRO A 104 16.58 3.97 7.59
CA PRO A 104 15.52 3.32 6.82
C PRO A 104 15.99 2.97 5.41
N THR A 105 15.45 1.89 4.84
CA THR A 105 15.80 1.42 3.50
C THR A 105 14.56 1.25 2.63
N MET A 106 14.73 1.47 1.34
CA MET A 106 13.74 1.22 0.30
C MET A 106 14.37 0.31 -0.74
N ALA A 107 13.98 -0.95 -0.77
CA ALA A 107 14.40 -1.90 -1.78
C ALA A 107 13.46 -1.83 -2.98
N ILE A 108 14.00 -1.62 -4.17
CA ILE A 108 13.28 -1.73 -5.45
C ILE A 108 13.89 -2.92 -6.18
N THR A 109 13.07 -3.93 -6.45
CA THR A 109 13.53 -5.07 -7.24
C THR A 109 13.06 -4.96 -8.67
N LEU A 110 13.92 -5.39 -9.59
CA LEU A 110 13.69 -5.25 -11.02
C LEU A 110 13.06 -6.50 -11.65
N GLY A 111 12.98 -7.60 -10.90
CA GLY A 111 12.45 -8.86 -11.39
C GLY A 111 11.92 -9.74 -10.27
N PHE A 112 11.25 -10.82 -10.68
CA PHE A 112 10.59 -11.76 -9.78
C PHE A 112 10.81 -13.19 -10.28
N PHE A 113 10.62 -14.16 -9.39
CA PHE A 113 10.61 -15.57 -9.76
C PHE A 113 9.18 -16.05 -9.92
N LYS A 114 8.91 -16.77 -11.01
CA LYS A 114 7.66 -17.49 -11.25
C LYS A 114 8.03 -18.86 -11.78
N ASP A 115 7.43 -19.92 -11.24
CA ASP A 115 7.67 -21.30 -11.67
C ASP A 115 9.16 -21.71 -11.73
N LYS A 116 9.98 -21.15 -10.81
CA LYS A 116 11.45 -21.31 -10.73
C LYS A 116 12.23 -20.64 -11.88
N GLU A 117 11.58 -19.88 -12.73
CA GLU A 117 12.20 -19.03 -13.75
C GLU A 117 12.24 -17.58 -13.28
N TRP A 118 13.33 -16.89 -13.60
CA TRP A 118 13.49 -15.47 -13.29
C TRP A 118 12.92 -14.63 -14.44
N HIS A 119 12.05 -13.70 -14.11
CA HIS A 119 11.40 -12.80 -15.05
C HIS A 119 11.72 -11.35 -14.71
N LEU A 120 11.93 -10.57 -15.77
CA LEU A 120 12.06 -9.13 -15.65
C LEU A 120 10.69 -8.49 -15.49
N ALA A 121 10.55 -7.56 -14.54
CA ALA A 121 9.35 -6.75 -14.41
C ALA A 121 9.36 -5.62 -15.44
N SER A 122 8.19 -5.22 -15.95
CA SER A 122 8.13 -4.10 -16.88
C SER A 122 8.55 -2.78 -16.22
N PRO A 123 9.23 -1.85 -16.95
CA PRO A 123 9.56 -0.53 -16.44
C PRO A 123 8.36 0.24 -15.89
N GLU A 124 7.19 0.10 -16.54
CA GLU A 124 5.95 0.73 -16.10
C GLU A 124 5.52 0.23 -14.72
N TYR A 125 5.64 -1.07 -14.47
CA TYR A 125 5.30 -1.65 -13.19
C TYR A 125 6.29 -1.26 -12.10
N VAL A 126 7.61 -1.34 -12.38
CA VAL A 126 8.65 -0.90 -11.43
C VAL A 126 8.48 0.58 -11.07
N LEU A 127 8.03 1.41 -12.02
CA LEU A 127 7.65 2.80 -11.75
C LEU A 127 6.46 2.92 -10.79
N GLN A 128 5.40 2.10 -10.94
CA GLN A 128 4.27 2.14 -10.01
C GLN A 128 4.69 1.67 -8.61
N ILE A 129 5.44 0.58 -8.50
CA ILE A 129 6.04 0.11 -7.24
C ILE A 129 6.86 1.23 -6.59
N THR A 130 7.75 1.87 -7.35
CA THR A 130 8.64 2.89 -6.79
C THR A 130 7.85 4.08 -6.26
N LYS A 131 6.77 4.48 -6.94
CA LYS A 131 5.86 5.52 -6.41
C LYS A 131 5.19 5.05 -5.12
N HIS A 132 4.72 3.81 -5.04
CA HIS A 132 4.11 3.24 -3.85
C HIS A 132 5.08 3.26 -2.65
N GLU A 133 6.29 2.75 -2.83
CA GLU A 133 7.29 2.70 -1.76
C GLU A 133 7.77 4.08 -1.31
N ILE A 134 7.88 5.06 -2.23
CA ILE A 134 8.14 6.45 -1.84
C ILE A 134 7.00 7.00 -0.97
N GLY A 135 5.75 6.62 -1.24
CA GLY A 135 4.64 7.00 -0.38
C GLY A 135 4.80 6.48 1.05
N HIS A 136 5.27 5.23 1.22
CA HIS A 136 5.66 4.72 2.53
C HIS A 136 6.83 5.47 3.16
N ALA A 137 7.83 5.87 2.36
CA ALA A 137 8.93 6.72 2.82
C ALA A 137 8.47 8.10 3.30
N LEU A 138 7.39 8.63 2.72
CA LEU A 138 6.70 9.84 3.15
C LEU A 138 5.73 9.62 4.33
N GLY A 139 5.64 8.39 4.85
CA GLY A 139 4.77 8.04 5.97
C GLY A 139 3.31 7.75 5.62
N LEU A 140 2.99 7.57 4.33
CA LEU A 140 1.64 7.22 3.91
C LEU A 140 1.36 5.74 4.18
N PRO A 141 0.23 5.40 4.83
CA PRO A 141 -0.22 4.03 4.94
C PRO A 141 -0.82 3.54 3.61
N HIS A 142 -1.08 2.24 3.51
CA HIS A 142 -1.87 1.70 2.39
C HIS A 142 -3.23 2.38 2.29
N SER A 143 -3.62 2.68 1.06
CA SER A 143 -4.96 3.17 0.74
C SER A 143 -5.94 2.01 0.59
N VAL A 144 -7.22 2.33 0.75
CA VAL A 144 -8.35 1.43 0.45
C VAL A 144 -9.03 1.80 -0.87
N ASP A 145 -8.55 2.83 -1.57
CA ASP A 145 -9.01 3.16 -2.91
C ASP A 145 -8.15 2.40 -3.94
N PRO A 146 -8.70 1.43 -4.69
CA PRO A 146 -8.00 0.72 -5.75
C PRO A 146 -7.38 1.59 -6.86
N ASN A 147 -7.77 2.85 -6.99
CA ASN A 147 -7.19 3.78 -7.94
C ASN A 147 -6.07 4.64 -7.32
N ASP A 148 -5.84 4.54 -6.01
CA ASP A 148 -4.76 5.23 -5.34
C ASP A 148 -3.44 4.48 -5.56
N ILE A 149 -2.35 5.21 -5.73
CA ILE A 149 -1.01 4.64 -5.83
C ILE A 149 -0.61 3.89 -4.56
N MET A 150 -1.17 4.24 -3.41
CA MET A 150 -0.93 3.56 -2.14
C MET A 150 -1.79 2.29 -1.98
N TYR A 151 -2.52 1.87 -3.01
CA TYR A 151 -3.26 0.62 -2.99
C TYR A 151 -2.30 -0.59 -3.12
N PRO A 152 -2.41 -1.61 -2.26
CA PRO A 152 -1.38 -2.64 -2.17
C PRO A 152 -1.39 -3.64 -3.33
N THR A 153 -2.29 -3.59 -4.33
CA THR A 153 -2.20 -4.52 -5.49
C THR A 153 -0.94 -4.27 -6.31
N ILE A 154 -0.37 -3.08 -6.21
CA ILE A 154 0.87 -2.74 -6.87
C ILE A 154 2.02 -3.60 -6.33
N GLU A 155 1.97 -4.12 -5.09
CA GLU A 155 3.01 -5.00 -4.52
C GLU A 155 3.07 -6.42 -5.14
N ASP A 156 2.09 -6.80 -5.96
CA ASP A 156 1.99 -8.12 -6.60
C ASP A 156 1.86 -7.94 -8.13
N TYR A 157 2.81 -8.49 -8.90
CA TYR A 157 2.89 -8.27 -10.35
C TYR A 157 1.71 -8.85 -11.13
N GLU A 158 1.28 -10.06 -10.78
CA GLU A 158 0.18 -10.74 -11.47
C GLU A 158 -1.15 -10.04 -11.17
N SER A 159 -1.32 -9.60 -9.92
CA SER A 159 -2.47 -8.78 -9.53
C SER A 159 -2.49 -7.45 -10.29
N TRP A 160 -1.35 -6.80 -10.44
CA TRP A 160 -1.23 -5.56 -11.21
C TRP A 160 -1.50 -5.76 -12.70
N LEU A 161 -0.99 -6.84 -13.31
CA LEU A 161 -1.26 -7.14 -14.72
C LEU A 161 -2.76 -7.26 -14.96
N GLN A 162 -3.46 -8.03 -14.12
CA GLN A 162 -4.91 -8.19 -14.20
C GLN A 162 -5.66 -6.86 -14.03
N ASP A 163 -5.26 -6.01 -13.08
CA ASP A 163 -5.85 -4.67 -12.90
C ASP A 163 -5.56 -3.74 -14.10
N SER A 164 -4.33 -3.78 -14.64
CA SER A 164 -3.90 -2.95 -15.77
C SER A 164 -4.65 -3.29 -17.06
N GLU A 165 -4.90 -4.57 -17.30
CA GLU A 165 -5.66 -5.06 -18.46
C GLU A 165 -7.16 -4.76 -18.36
N GLN A 166 -7.72 -4.73 -17.14
CA GLN A 166 -9.13 -4.37 -16.92
C GLN A 166 -9.39 -2.86 -16.94
N ASN A 167 -8.36 -2.01 -16.99
CA ASN A 167 -8.50 -0.55 -17.00
C ASN A 167 -8.86 0.03 -18.40
N ILE A 168 -9.33 -0.80 -19.33
CA ILE A 168 -9.82 -0.35 -20.64
C ILE A 168 -11.25 0.17 -20.49
N GLN A 169 -11.36 1.50 -20.40
CA GLN A 169 -12.56 2.36 -20.46
C GLN A 169 -13.55 2.31 -19.28
N ALA A 170 -13.46 3.33 -18.41
CA ALA A 170 -14.55 3.75 -17.53
C ALA A 170 -15.64 4.48 -18.34
N PRO A 171 -16.90 4.00 -18.38
CA PRO A 171 -18.03 4.71 -18.97
C PRO A 171 -18.45 5.89 -18.08
N SER A 172 -18.87 6.98 -18.72
CA SER A 172 -19.13 8.29 -18.12
C SER A 172 -20.50 8.44 -17.44
N ASN A 173 -21.22 7.37 -17.09
CA ASN A 173 -22.64 7.46 -16.76
C ASN A 173 -22.95 6.98 -15.32
N THR A 174 -23.68 7.76 -14.54
CA THR A 174 -24.02 7.47 -13.13
C THR A 174 -24.86 6.19 -12.94
N ALA A 175 -25.65 5.78 -13.94
CA ALA A 175 -26.39 4.52 -13.94
C ALA A 175 -25.47 3.27 -14.00
N ASP A 176 -24.22 3.43 -14.45
CA ASP A 176 -23.22 2.37 -14.53
C ASP A 176 -22.59 2.09 -13.16
N TRP A 177 -22.39 3.14 -12.33
CA TRP A 177 -21.73 2.99 -11.03
C TRP A 177 -22.56 2.24 -10.00
N GLN A 178 -23.88 2.41 -9.99
CA GLN A 178 -24.74 1.64 -9.08
C GLN A 178 -24.63 0.14 -9.39
N SER A 179 -24.79 -0.26 -10.66
CA SER A 179 -24.69 -1.67 -11.05
C SER A 179 -23.30 -2.25 -10.79
N ARG A 180 -22.23 -1.49 -11.04
CA ARG A 180 -20.85 -1.89 -10.71
C ARG A 180 -20.64 -2.05 -9.21
N SER A 181 -21.17 -1.13 -8.42
CA SER A 181 -21.12 -1.19 -6.96
C SER A 181 -21.82 -2.45 -6.45
N GLU A 182 -23.05 -2.72 -6.90
CA GLU A 182 -23.82 -3.92 -6.52
C GLU A 182 -23.07 -5.22 -6.90
N LYS A 183 -22.51 -5.28 -8.12
CA LYS A 183 -21.70 -6.41 -8.59
C LYS A 183 -20.52 -6.69 -7.66
N TYR A 184 -19.72 -5.66 -7.34
CA TYR A 184 -18.54 -5.86 -6.49
C TYR A 184 -18.93 -6.11 -5.03
N GLN A 185 -20.04 -5.57 -4.55
CA GLN A 185 -20.58 -5.90 -3.23
C GLN A 185 -20.86 -7.40 -3.11
N GLU A 186 -21.53 -7.98 -4.11
CA GLU A 186 -21.84 -9.41 -4.17
C GLU A 186 -20.55 -10.24 -4.26
N MET A 187 -19.69 -9.93 -5.23
CA MET A 187 -18.42 -10.64 -5.42
C MET A 187 -17.55 -10.63 -4.16
N ALA A 188 -17.45 -9.49 -3.48
CA ALA A 188 -16.72 -9.38 -2.22
C ALA A 188 -17.36 -10.22 -1.12
N SER A 189 -18.68 -10.14 -0.95
CA SER A 189 -19.41 -10.91 0.08
C SER A 189 -19.22 -12.40 -0.12
N GLU A 190 -19.32 -12.89 -1.35
CA GLU A 190 -19.09 -14.30 -1.69
C GLU A 190 -17.69 -14.79 -1.31
N LYS A 191 -16.66 -13.92 -1.36
CA LYS A 191 -15.30 -14.31 -1.01
C LYS A 191 -14.99 -14.13 0.47
N ILE A 192 -15.52 -13.10 1.12
CA ILE A 192 -15.33 -12.87 2.56
C ILE A 192 -15.96 -13.98 3.40
N LEU A 193 -17.20 -14.37 3.08
CA LEU A 193 -17.97 -15.34 3.88
C LEU A 193 -17.21 -16.65 4.20
N PRO A 194 -16.56 -17.34 3.23
CA PRO A 194 -15.80 -18.55 3.53
C PRO A 194 -14.42 -18.28 4.16
N LEU A 195 -13.89 -17.05 4.10
CA LEU A 195 -12.54 -16.75 4.59
C LEU A 195 -12.46 -16.71 6.11
N GLU A 196 -13.52 -16.25 6.79
CA GLU A 196 -13.58 -16.22 8.26
C GLU A 196 -13.31 -17.61 8.84
N SER A 197 -14.05 -18.64 8.38
CA SER A 197 -13.88 -20.01 8.87
C SER A 197 -12.53 -20.60 8.46
N LYS A 198 -12.06 -20.34 7.22
CA LYS A 198 -10.75 -20.81 6.76
C LYS A 198 -9.60 -20.25 7.61
N ILE A 199 -9.69 -18.99 8.06
CA ILE A 199 -8.68 -18.40 8.95
C ILE A 199 -8.67 -19.11 10.31
N ASP A 200 -9.83 -19.37 10.91
CA ASP A 200 -9.91 -20.06 12.19
C ASP A 200 -9.39 -21.51 12.12
N GLU A 201 -9.73 -22.23 11.05
CA GLU A 201 -9.23 -23.57 10.75
C GLU A 201 -7.70 -23.55 10.59
N THR A 202 -7.17 -22.60 9.82
CA THR A 202 -5.73 -22.46 9.59
C THR A 202 -4.97 -22.10 10.87
N GLN A 203 -5.53 -21.24 11.71
CA GLN A 203 -4.94 -20.92 13.01
C GLN A 203 -4.84 -22.15 13.91
N SER A 204 -5.92 -22.95 13.94
CA SER A 204 -5.97 -24.18 14.73
C SER A 204 -4.94 -25.20 14.23
N LEU A 205 -4.79 -25.33 12.92
CA LEU A 205 -3.77 -26.17 12.29
C LEU A 205 -2.36 -25.73 12.68
N LEU A 206 -2.03 -24.44 12.49
CA LEU A 206 -0.70 -23.91 12.81
C LEU A 206 -0.33 -24.08 14.28
N ASN A 207 -1.28 -23.87 15.19
CA ASN A 207 -1.07 -24.10 16.64
C ASN A 207 -0.79 -25.56 16.99
N SER A 208 -1.21 -26.51 16.15
CA SER A 208 -1.01 -27.94 16.38
C SER A 208 0.35 -28.46 15.87
N ILE A 209 1.07 -27.65 15.10
CA ILE A 209 2.31 -28.03 14.42
C ILE A 209 3.53 -27.55 15.23
N SER A 210 4.50 -28.44 15.39
CA SER A 210 5.82 -28.11 15.95
C SER A 210 6.89 -29.01 15.34
N TYR A 211 8.06 -28.45 15.02
CA TYR A 211 9.19 -29.20 14.46
C TYR A 211 10.45 -29.02 15.31
N GLU A 212 11.29 -30.05 15.35
CA GLU A 212 12.59 -29.99 16.06
C GLU A 212 13.72 -29.40 15.19
N GLY A 213 13.58 -29.42 13.85
CA GLY A 213 14.61 -28.97 12.90
C GLY A 213 14.52 -27.50 12.52
N ASN A 214 15.67 -26.81 12.43
CA ASN A 214 15.76 -25.39 12.11
C ASN A 214 15.11 -25.02 10.75
N ALA A 215 15.31 -25.82 9.70
CA ALA A 215 14.78 -25.54 8.36
C ALA A 215 13.25 -25.73 8.28
N SER A 216 12.69 -26.70 9.02
CA SER A 216 11.24 -26.87 9.15
C SER A 216 10.62 -25.74 9.96
N ASN A 217 11.31 -25.26 11.00
CA ASN A 217 10.87 -24.11 11.80
C ASN A 217 10.87 -22.80 10.98
N GLU A 218 11.86 -22.56 10.13
CA GLU A 218 11.84 -21.41 9.20
C GLU A 218 10.63 -21.48 8.25
N SER A 219 10.32 -22.66 7.72
CA SER A 219 9.12 -22.83 6.87
C SER A 219 7.82 -22.62 7.66
N LEU A 220 7.77 -23.04 8.93
CA LEU A 220 6.63 -22.80 9.81
C LEU A 220 6.49 -21.31 10.17
N ASP A 221 7.60 -20.59 10.36
CA ASP A 221 7.60 -19.13 10.58
C ASP A 221 7.06 -18.37 9.36
N ASN A 222 7.39 -18.82 8.14
CA ASN A 222 6.82 -18.29 6.90
C ASN A 222 5.31 -18.58 6.82
N ALA A 223 4.87 -19.76 7.27
CA ALA A 223 3.45 -20.11 7.39
C ALA A 223 2.71 -19.15 8.35
N TRP A 224 3.27 -18.89 9.54
CA TRP A 224 2.73 -17.90 10.48
C TRP A 224 2.72 -16.48 9.91
N THR A 225 3.76 -16.10 9.17
CA THR A 225 3.82 -14.80 8.50
C THR A 225 2.68 -14.67 7.49
N SER A 226 2.46 -15.67 6.66
CA SER A 226 1.34 -15.71 5.69
C SER A 226 -0.02 -15.68 6.39
N PHE A 227 -0.17 -16.35 7.54
CA PHE A 227 -1.37 -16.28 8.38
C PHE A 227 -1.69 -14.85 8.84
N TRP A 228 -0.70 -14.13 9.37
CA TRP A 228 -0.91 -12.75 9.80
C TRP A 228 -1.29 -11.82 8.65
N TRP A 229 -0.71 -12.03 7.46
CA TRP A 229 -1.12 -11.32 6.25
C TRP A 229 -2.55 -11.65 5.82
N ALA A 230 -2.94 -12.93 5.82
CA ALA A 230 -4.30 -13.34 5.50
C ALA A 230 -5.32 -12.65 6.42
N LYS A 231 -5.05 -12.65 7.74
CA LYS A 231 -5.89 -11.97 8.73
C LYS A 231 -5.95 -10.46 8.54
N LYS A 232 -4.81 -9.83 8.24
CA LYS A 232 -4.76 -8.39 7.92
C LYS A 232 -5.63 -8.08 6.70
N TYR A 233 -5.53 -8.87 5.64
CA TYR A 233 -6.30 -8.67 4.41
C TYR A 233 -7.79 -8.93 4.60
N LEU A 234 -8.18 -9.96 5.36
CA LEU A 234 -9.60 -10.20 5.69
C LEU A 234 -10.19 -8.99 6.44
N ASN A 235 -9.51 -8.49 7.48
CA ASN A 235 -9.96 -7.31 8.22
C ASN A 235 -10.10 -6.08 7.30
N SER A 236 -9.17 -5.88 6.36
CA SER A 236 -9.27 -4.80 5.37
C SER A 236 -10.45 -4.99 4.43
N ALA A 237 -10.71 -6.23 4.00
CA ALA A 237 -11.86 -6.58 3.16
C ALA A 237 -13.19 -6.26 3.87
N GLU A 238 -13.38 -6.76 5.09
CA GLU A 238 -14.57 -6.50 5.90
C GLU A 238 -14.80 -5.01 6.16
N LYS A 239 -13.74 -4.29 6.53
CA LYS A 239 -13.82 -2.84 6.77
C LYS A 239 -14.27 -2.09 5.51
N THR A 240 -13.65 -2.38 4.37
CA THR A 240 -13.98 -1.72 3.10
C THR A 240 -15.34 -2.14 2.57
N GLN A 241 -15.80 -3.37 2.85
CA GLN A 241 -17.17 -3.81 2.61
C GLN A 241 -18.17 -2.94 3.38
N ILE A 242 -17.93 -2.71 4.67
CA ILE A 242 -18.79 -1.86 5.51
C ILE A 242 -18.77 -0.41 5.03
N ASP A 243 -17.59 0.12 4.75
CA ASP A 243 -17.41 1.50 4.26
C ASP A 243 -18.08 1.71 2.90
N GLY A 244 -18.10 0.67 2.04
CA GLY A 244 -18.81 0.65 0.76
C GLY A 244 -20.32 0.74 0.97
N GLY A 245 -20.86 -0.09 1.86
CA GLY A 245 -22.26 -0.03 2.26
C GLY A 245 -22.67 1.35 2.81
N ALA A 246 -21.80 2.00 3.59
CA ALA A 246 -22.04 3.36 4.07
C ALA A 246 -22.12 4.39 2.92
N SER A 247 -21.33 4.22 1.85
CA SER A 247 -21.41 5.05 0.63
C SER A 247 -22.70 4.80 -0.16
N VAL A 248 -23.20 3.56 -0.21
CA VAL A 248 -24.52 3.25 -0.82
C VAL A 248 -25.63 4.04 -0.14
N LEU A 249 -25.64 4.11 1.21
CA LEU A 249 -26.63 4.85 1.99
C LEU A 249 -26.64 6.36 1.68
N GLN A 250 -25.53 6.88 1.15
CA GLN A 250 -25.37 8.27 0.73
C GLN A 250 -25.62 8.48 -0.77
N SER A 251 -26.04 7.41 -1.50
CA SER A 251 -26.15 7.39 -2.96
C SER A 251 -24.86 7.75 -3.70
N ASN A 252 -23.71 7.58 -3.05
CA ASN A 252 -22.40 7.80 -3.64
C ASN A 252 -21.87 6.49 -4.24
N TYR A 253 -22.45 6.11 -5.38
CA TYR A 253 -22.20 4.80 -6.00
C TYR A 253 -20.80 4.65 -6.59
N TYR A 254 -20.13 5.75 -6.95
CA TYR A 254 -18.74 5.69 -7.38
C TYR A 254 -17.83 5.31 -6.21
N ASP A 255 -17.89 6.03 -5.10
CA ASP A 255 -17.08 5.69 -3.91
C ASP A 255 -17.44 4.32 -3.35
N SER A 256 -18.72 3.95 -3.42
CA SER A 256 -19.19 2.61 -3.06
C SER A 256 -18.55 1.53 -3.92
N TYR A 257 -18.55 1.71 -5.25
CA TYR A 257 -17.89 0.81 -6.18
C TYR A 257 -16.39 0.65 -5.88
N ILE A 258 -15.68 1.76 -5.66
CA ILE A 258 -14.25 1.77 -5.32
C ILE A 258 -13.99 0.93 -4.06
N LYS A 259 -14.78 1.14 -3.00
CA LYS A 259 -14.63 0.41 -1.74
C LYS A 259 -14.99 -1.06 -1.85
N PHE A 260 -16.04 -1.41 -2.60
CA PHE A 260 -16.40 -2.81 -2.82
C PHE A 260 -15.39 -3.53 -3.72
N LYS A 261 -14.82 -2.87 -4.74
CA LYS A 261 -13.69 -3.42 -5.50
C LYS A 261 -12.50 -3.65 -4.58
N SER A 262 -12.18 -2.68 -3.72
CA SER A 262 -11.13 -2.85 -2.72
C SER A 262 -11.36 -4.06 -1.82
N SER A 263 -12.58 -4.19 -1.31
CA SER A 263 -13.01 -5.30 -0.46
C SER A 263 -12.80 -6.66 -1.13
N TYR A 264 -13.25 -6.77 -2.39
CA TYR A 264 -13.04 -7.97 -3.20
C TYR A 264 -11.56 -8.30 -3.41
N ASP A 265 -10.75 -7.31 -3.77
CA ASP A 265 -9.32 -7.48 -4.02
C ASP A 265 -8.55 -7.87 -2.74
N TYR A 266 -8.91 -7.30 -1.59
CA TYR A 266 -8.38 -7.72 -0.29
C TYR A 266 -8.80 -9.14 0.08
N ALA A 267 -10.04 -9.54 -0.19
CA ALA A 267 -10.49 -10.90 0.03
C ALA A 267 -9.71 -11.91 -0.84
N LYS A 268 -9.43 -11.58 -2.10
CA LYS A 268 -8.56 -12.41 -2.97
C LYS A 268 -7.15 -12.58 -2.38
N LYS A 269 -6.55 -11.52 -1.86
CA LYS A 269 -5.23 -11.58 -1.23
C LYS A 269 -5.22 -12.42 0.04
N ALA A 270 -6.27 -12.33 0.84
CA ALA A 270 -6.44 -13.20 1.99
C ALA A 270 -6.50 -14.67 1.57
N GLU A 271 -7.27 -15.00 0.52
CA GLU A 271 -7.34 -16.35 -0.04
C GLU A 271 -5.99 -16.85 -0.54
N GLN A 272 -5.25 -16.04 -1.30
CA GLN A 272 -3.91 -16.38 -1.79
C GLN A 272 -2.94 -16.66 -0.63
N LYS A 273 -3.00 -15.85 0.44
CA LYS A 273 -2.17 -16.07 1.63
C LYS A 273 -2.55 -17.35 2.37
N ILE A 274 -3.83 -17.72 2.41
CA ILE A 274 -4.27 -19.00 2.97
C ILE A 274 -3.69 -20.18 2.17
N SER A 275 -3.68 -20.10 0.84
CA SER A 275 -3.05 -21.13 -0.01
C SER A 275 -1.55 -21.26 0.27
N GLN A 276 -0.83 -20.14 0.41
CA GLN A 276 0.61 -20.14 0.73
C GLN A 276 0.92 -20.78 2.09
N ILE A 277 0.04 -20.66 3.08
CA ILE A 277 0.22 -21.32 4.39
C ILE A 277 0.29 -22.84 4.22
N ILE A 278 -0.59 -23.40 3.38
CA ILE A 278 -0.61 -24.85 3.11
C ILE A 278 0.71 -25.27 2.45
N GLU A 279 1.19 -24.53 1.46
CA GLU A 279 2.47 -24.80 0.79
C GLU A 279 3.66 -24.76 1.76
N HIS A 280 3.68 -23.78 2.67
CA HIS A 280 4.73 -23.69 3.69
C HIS A 280 4.69 -24.85 4.70
N ILE A 281 3.49 -25.29 5.09
CA ILE A 281 3.31 -26.47 5.97
C ILE A 281 3.78 -27.74 5.27
N GLU A 282 3.42 -27.95 4.00
CA GLU A 282 3.87 -29.09 3.20
C GLU A 282 5.40 -29.13 3.08
N LYS A 283 6.03 -27.98 2.83
CA LYS A 283 7.49 -27.83 2.81
C LYS A 283 8.12 -28.09 4.18
N ALA A 284 7.52 -27.60 5.26
CA ALA A 284 8.02 -27.83 6.61
C ALA A 284 8.00 -29.33 6.96
N ASN A 285 6.92 -30.03 6.57
CA ASN A 285 6.79 -31.48 6.70
C ASN A 285 7.87 -32.22 5.91
N SER A 286 8.08 -31.91 4.62
CA SER A 286 9.10 -32.61 3.82
C SER A 286 10.50 -32.46 4.42
N LEU A 287 10.85 -31.26 4.88
CA LEU A 287 12.14 -30.98 5.52
C LEU A 287 12.31 -31.71 6.87
N ALA A 288 11.22 -31.99 7.57
CA ALA A 288 11.27 -32.71 8.84
C ALA A 288 11.52 -34.21 8.65
N TYR A 289 11.09 -34.79 7.52
CA TYR A 289 11.21 -36.22 7.24
C TYR A 289 12.45 -36.58 6.39
N ASP A 290 12.96 -35.67 5.56
CA ASP A 290 14.17 -35.89 4.75
C ASP A 290 15.49 -35.74 5.53
N GLY A 291 15.42 -35.32 6.80
CA GLY A 291 16.57 -35.16 7.70
C GLY A 291 16.95 -36.37 8.56
N ASN A 292 16.31 -37.53 8.35
CA ASN A 292 16.58 -38.81 9.05
C ASN A 292 17.35 -39.81 8.17
#